data_AF-A0A7Y2ZYT9-F1
#
_entry.id   AF-A0A7Y2ZYT9-F1
#
_cell.length_a   1.000
_cell.length_b   1.000
_cell.length_c   1.000
_cell.angle_alpha   90.00
_cell.angle_beta   90.00
_cell.angle_gamma   90.00
#
_symmetry.space_group_name_H-M   'P 1'
#
loop_
_entity.id
_entity.type
_entity.pdbx_description
1 polymer ?
#
loop_
_entity_poly.entity_id
_entity_poly.type
_entity_poly.pdbx_seq_one_letter_code
_entity_poly.pdbx_strand_id
1 'polypeptide(L)'
;MQLNEYLVIAMFITFIGLLFTGFPIAWILAGTAIIFTCLGAGLEFLEIPLGGFAEANFSVLSISVNRIYKLGENQVLVALPMFIYMGFMLDSSGIAEKMMVSIQNLFGKVRGGLAVTVCVIGIILAASTG
;
A
#
# COMPACT_ATOMS: atom_id res chain seq x y z
N MET A 1 9.08 27.35 -24.92
CA MET A 1 8.79 26.09 -24.23
C MET A 1 8.72 24.99 -25.26
N GLN A 2 9.39 23.86 -24.99
CA GLN A 2 9.36 22.69 -25.87
C GLN A 2 8.00 21.98 -25.72
N LEU A 3 7.54 21.26 -26.75
CA LEU A 3 6.27 20.53 -26.74
C LEU A 3 6.12 19.60 -25.51
N ASN A 4 7.24 19.07 -25.05
CA ASN A 4 7.32 18.16 -23.90
C ASN A 4 6.95 18.86 -22.58
N GLU A 5 7.31 20.14 -22.42
CA GLU A 5 6.96 20.90 -21.22
C GLU A 5 5.45 21.12 -21.12
N TYR A 6 4.79 21.37 -22.25
CA TYR A 6 3.33 21.48 -22.30
C TYR A 6 2.63 20.16 -21.94
N LEU A 7 3.14 19.03 -22.42
CA LEU A 7 2.59 17.71 -22.08
C LEU A 7 2.76 17.39 -20.59
N VAL A 8 3.91 17.68 -20.00
CA VAL A 8 4.16 17.47 -18.57
C VAL A 8 3.24 18.36 -17.71
N ILE A 9 3.11 19.64 -18.06
CA ILE A 9 2.21 20.56 -17.34
C ILE A 9 0.75 20.08 -17.44
N ALA A 10 0.31 19.67 -18.64
CA ALA A 10 -1.02 19.10 -18.85
C ALA A 10 -1.24 17.83 -18.01
N MET A 11 -0.23 16.96 -17.88
CA MET A 11 -0.29 15.76 -17.04
C MET A 11 -0.52 16.11 -15.57
N PHE A 12 0.23 17.08 -15.03
CA PHE A 12 0.06 17.52 -13.65
C PHE A 12 -1.31 18.15 -13.39
N ILE A 13 -1.79 19.02 -14.29
CA ILE A 13 -3.11 19.66 -14.15
C ILE A 13 -4.22 18.60 -14.17
N THR A 14 -4.12 17.64 -15.09
CA THR A 14 -5.13 16.56 -15.22
C THR A 14 -5.13 15.66 -13.99
N PHE A 15 -3.95 15.31 -13.47
CA PHE A 15 -3.78 14.53 -12.24
C PHE A 15 -4.36 15.25 -11.02
N ILE A 16 -4.03 16.53 -10.83
CA ILE A 16 -4.55 17.34 -9.73
C ILE A 16 -6.08 17.50 -9.84
N GLY A 17 -6.59 17.74 -11.05
CA GLY A 17 -8.04 17.80 -11.30
C GLY A 17 -8.76 16.52 -10.90
N LEU A 18 -8.21 15.36 -11.28
CA LEU A 18 -8.77 14.05 -10.93
C LEU A 18 -8.70 13.73 -9.43
N LEU A 19 -7.73 14.26 -8.69
CA LEU A 19 -7.67 14.12 -7.23
C LEU A 19 -8.87 14.76 -6.53
N PHE A 20 -9.35 15.91 -7.02
CA PHE A 20 -10.52 16.59 -6.44
C PHE A 20 -11.83 15.82 -6.61
N THR A 21 -11.89 14.87 -7.55
CA THR A 21 -13.05 13.98 -7.74
C THR A 21 -13.22 12.94 -6.62
N GLY A 22 -12.27 12.83 -5.68
CA GLY A 22 -12.37 11.90 -4.54
C GLY A 22 -12.20 10.41 -4.89
N PHE A 23 -11.79 10.10 -6.13
CA PHE A 23 -11.47 8.73 -6.54
C PHE A 23 -10.22 8.22 -5.82
N PRO A 24 -10.09 6.90 -5.58
CA PRO A 24 -8.89 6.34 -4.97
C PRO A 24 -7.63 6.70 -5.77
N ILE A 25 -6.63 7.24 -5.08
CA ILE A 25 -5.42 7.83 -5.67
C ILE A 25 -4.68 6.84 -6.59
N ALA A 26 -4.69 5.55 -6.26
CA ALA A 26 -4.06 4.50 -7.06
C ALA A 26 -4.62 4.44 -8.49
N TRP A 27 -5.95 4.56 -8.66
CA TRP A 27 -6.58 4.54 -9.97
C TRP A 27 -6.31 5.80 -10.78
N ILE A 28 -6.24 6.95 -10.11
CA ILE A 28 -5.94 8.22 -10.74
C ILE A 28 -4.49 8.21 -11.27
N LEU A 29 -3.52 7.82 -10.44
CA LEU A 29 -2.11 7.70 -10.83
C LEU A 29 -1.92 6.75 -12.02
N ALA A 30 -2.53 5.56 -11.97
CA ALA A 30 -2.45 4.59 -13.05
C ALA A 30 -3.10 5.11 -14.34
N GLY A 31 -4.30 5.69 -14.24
CA GLY A 31 -5.03 6.23 -15.38
C GLY A 31 -4.31 7.39 -16.06
N THR A 32 -3.82 8.37 -15.29
CA THR A 32 -3.06 9.49 -15.85
C THR A 32 -1.75 9.03 -16.49
N ALA A 33 -1.05 8.07 -15.90
CA ALA A 33 0.17 7.52 -16.48
C ALA A 33 -0.09 6.85 -17.84
N ILE A 34 -1.14 6.03 -17.95
CA ILE A 34 -1.49 5.33 -19.20
C ILE A 34 -1.95 6.31 -20.28
N ILE A 35 -2.82 7.28 -19.95
CA ILE A 35 -3.34 8.26 -20.90
C ILE A 35 -2.20 9.08 -21.51
N PHE A 36 -1.31 9.62 -20.68
CA PHE A 36 -0.21 10.45 -21.17
C PHE A 36 0.89 9.65 -21.86
N THR A 37 1.11 8.38 -21.49
CA THR A 37 1.99 7.47 -22.23
C THR A 37 1.43 7.18 -23.63
N CYS A 38 0.13 6.93 -23.74
CA CYS A 38 -0.53 6.68 -25.02
C CYS A 38 -0.53 7.93 -25.91
N LEU A 39 -0.79 9.11 -25.34
CA LEU A 39 -0.71 10.39 -26.05
C LEU A 39 0.71 10.69 -26.55
N GLY A 40 1.73 10.44 -25.72
CA GLY A 40 3.13 10.58 -26.14
C GLY A 40 3.48 9.65 -27.30
N ALA A 41 3.09 8.37 -27.21
CA ALA A 41 3.37 7.37 -28.25
C ALA A 41 2.64 7.69 -29.56
N GLY A 42 1.41 8.21 -29.49
CA GLY A 42 0.65 8.65 -30.65
C GLY A 42 1.23 9.87 -31.35
N LEU A 43 1.84 10.81 -30.61
CA LEU A 43 2.51 11.98 -31.19
C LEU A 43 3.87 11.61 -31.81
N GLU A 44 4.57 10.63 -31.25
CA GLU A 44 5.81 10.06 -31.82
C GLU A 44 5.54 9.34 -33.15
N PHE A 45 4.42 8.60 -33.26
CA PHE A 45 3.99 7.97 -34.52
C PHE A 45 3.68 8.97 -35.65
N LEU A 46 3.36 10.22 -35.30
CA LEU A 46 3.09 11.30 -36.26
C LEU A 46 4.36 12.06 -36.70
N GLU A 47 5.56 11.54 -36.38
CA GLU A 47 6.87 12.13 -36.69
C GLU A 47 7.08 13.56 -36.15
N ILE A 48 6.30 13.96 -35.13
CA ILE A 48 6.52 15.24 -34.45
C ILE A 48 7.73 15.06 -33.52
N PRO A 49 8.83 15.82 -33.68
CA PRO A 49 10.01 15.65 -32.85
C PRO A 49 9.73 16.11 -31.41
N LEU A 50 9.37 15.17 -30.54
CA LEU A 50 9.38 15.34 -29.09
C LEU A 50 10.84 15.22 -28.61
N GLY A 51 11.61 16.31 -28.73
CA GLY A 51 13.00 16.33 -28.26
C GLY A 51 13.13 16.09 -26.75
N GLY A 52 13.61 14.92 -26.35
CA GLY A 52 14.07 14.59 -24.99
C GLY A 52 13.02 13.98 -24.06
N PHE A 53 13.38 12.93 -23.30
CA PHE A 53 12.63 12.20 -22.25
C PHE A 53 11.21 11.68 -22.58
N ALA A 54 10.56 12.18 -23.63
CA ALA A 54 9.25 11.81 -24.13
C ALA A 54 9.35 11.02 -25.44
N GLU A 55 10.42 10.24 -25.60
CA GLU A 55 10.39 9.06 -26.46
C GLU A 55 9.51 8.04 -25.74
N ALA A 56 8.20 8.16 -25.98
CA ALA A 56 7.16 7.30 -25.42
C ALA A 56 7.16 5.96 -26.16
N ASN A 57 8.33 5.34 -26.23
CA ASN A 57 8.49 4.00 -26.75
C ASN A 57 7.86 3.01 -25.77
N PHE A 58 7.27 1.93 -26.26
CA PHE A 58 6.79 0.82 -25.42
C PHE A 58 7.87 0.26 -24.47
N SER A 59 9.16 0.54 -24.74
CA SER A 59 10.28 0.27 -23.82
C SER A 59 10.15 0.94 -22.46
N VAL A 60 9.64 2.17 -22.33
CA VAL A 60 9.47 2.78 -20.98
C VAL A 60 8.38 2.09 -20.16
N LEU A 61 7.44 1.38 -20.80
CA LEU A 61 6.44 0.55 -20.12
C LEU A 61 7.10 -0.63 -19.37
N SER A 62 8.27 -1.10 -19.82
CA SER A 62 9.03 -2.16 -19.14
C SER A 62 9.51 -1.75 -17.74
N ILE A 63 9.71 -0.45 -17.51
CA ILE A 63 10.07 0.10 -16.19
C ILE A 63 8.92 -0.10 -15.18
N SER A 64 7.67 0.02 -15.64
CA SER A 64 6.49 -0.23 -14.81
C SER A 64 6.40 -1.69 -14.37
N VAL A 65 6.72 -2.63 -15.27
CA VAL A 65 6.77 -4.06 -14.95
C VAL A 65 7.82 -4.33 -13.87
N ASN A 66 9.01 -3.74 -13.97
CA ASN A 66 10.05 -3.89 -12.95
C ASN A 66 9.61 -3.39 -11.57
N ARG A 67 8.87 -2.27 -11.51
CA ARG A 67 8.33 -1.74 -10.24
C ARG A 67 7.27 -2.66 -9.62
N ILE A 68 6.38 -3.24 -10.43
CA ILE A 68 5.35 -4.16 -9.95
C ILE A 68 5.99 -5.44 -9.39
N TYR A 69 6.99 -6.01 -10.10
CA TYR A 69 7.73 -7.17 -9.60
C TYR A 69 8.45 -6.88 -8.28
N LYS A 70 9.13 -5.73 -8.18
CA LYS A 70 9.78 -5.29 -6.93
C LYS A 70 8.81 -5.10 -5.77
N LEU A 71 7.57 -4.71 -6.04
CA LEU A 71 6.54 -4.64 -5.00
C LEU A 71 6.20 -6.03 -4.48
N GLY A 72 6.12 -7.05 -5.35
CA GLY A 72 5.89 -8.44 -4.94
C GLY A 72 7.03 -9.03 -4.10
N GLU A 73 8.27 -8.60 -4.33
CA GLU A 73 9.44 -9.00 -3.54
C GLU A 73 9.55 -8.27 -2.19
N ASN A 74 8.63 -7.35 -1.88
CA ASN A 74 8.67 -6.60 -0.64
C ASN A 74 8.35 -7.51 0.55
N GLN A 75 9.35 -7.70 1.42
CA GLN A 75 9.25 -8.50 2.64
C GLN A 75 8.14 -8.01 3.59
N VAL A 76 7.79 -6.72 3.55
CA VAL A 76 6.69 -6.17 4.37
C VAL A 76 5.33 -6.72 3.93
N LEU A 77 5.11 -6.88 2.63
CA LEU A 77 3.85 -7.44 2.10
C LEU A 77 3.73 -8.93 2.43
N VAL A 78 4.84 -9.64 2.54
CA VAL A 78 4.89 -11.05 3.00
C VAL A 78 4.68 -11.16 4.52
N ALA A 79 5.07 -10.14 5.30
CA ALA A 79 4.85 -10.13 6.74
C ALA A 79 3.35 -10.04 7.10
N LEU A 80 2.56 -9.26 6.35
CA LEU A 80 1.10 -9.11 6.54
C LEU A 80 0.32 -10.43 6.68
N PRO A 81 0.38 -11.38 5.72
CA PRO A 81 -0.31 -12.66 5.85
C PRO A 81 0.27 -13.53 6.97
N MET A 82 1.57 -13.42 7.27
CA MET A 82 2.17 -14.13 8.40
C MET A 82 1.66 -13.61 9.75
N PHE A 83 1.45 -12.29 9.88
CA PHE A 83 0.81 -11.69 11.05
C PHE A 83 -0.62 -12.18 11.23
N ILE A 84 -1.42 -12.18 10.15
CA ILE A 84 -2.78 -12.70 10.17
C ILE A 84 -2.79 -14.18 10.57
N TYR A 85 -1.87 -14.98 10.00
CA TYR A 85 -1.75 -16.40 10.32
C TYR A 85 -1.43 -16.63 11.78
N MET A 86 -0.47 -15.89 12.34
CA MET A 86 -0.10 -16.03 13.74
C MET A 86 -1.25 -15.64 14.67
N GLY A 87 -1.98 -14.56 14.37
CA GLY A 87 -3.18 -14.18 15.12
C GLY A 87 -4.24 -15.29 15.08
N PHE A 88 -4.50 -15.84 13.89
CA PHE A 88 -5.46 -16.94 13.72
C PHE A 88 -5.02 -18.23 14.44
N MET A 89 -3.72 -18.53 14.42
CA MET A 89 -3.14 -19.70 15.10
C MET A 89 -3.22 -19.55 16.63
N LEU A 90 -2.98 -18.35 17.16
CA LEU A 90 -3.08 -18.06 18.60
C LEU A 90 -4.52 -18.22 19.10
N ASP A 91 -5.50 -17.77 18.31
CA ASP A 91 -6.92 -17.95 18.61
C ASP A 91 -7.32 -19.44 18.51
N SER A 92 -6.93 -20.10 17.41
CA SER A 92 -7.27 -21.50 17.15
C SER A 92 -6.62 -22.49 18.13
N SER A 93 -5.47 -22.16 18.70
CA SER A 93 -4.78 -23.03 19.68
C SER A 93 -5.36 -22.96 21.09
N GLY A 94 -6.27 -22.01 21.36
CA GLY A 94 -6.83 -21.78 22.70
C GLY A 94 -5.79 -21.35 23.74
N ILE A 95 -4.57 -20.99 23.31
CA ILE A 95 -3.50 -20.52 24.18
C ILE A 95 -3.86 -19.13 24.74
N ALA A 96 -4.49 -18.29 23.93
CA ALA A 96 -4.96 -16.96 24.35
C ALA A 96 -5.93 -17.05 25.54
N GLU A 97 -6.88 -17.99 25.50
CA GLU A 97 -7.85 -18.18 26.58
C GLU A 97 -7.20 -18.73 27.87
N LYS A 98 -6.28 -19.70 27.73
CA LYS A 98 -5.51 -20.21 28.87
C LYS A 98 -4.67 -19.12 29.52
N MET A 99 -4.03 -18.26 28.73
CA MET A 99 -3.28 -17.10 29.23
C MET A 99 -4.20 -16.11 29.97
N MET A 100 -5.41 -15.87 29.46
CA MET A 100 -6.41 -15.04 30.15
C MET A 100 -6.73 -15.55 31.55
N VAL A 101 -7.07 -16.83 31.67
CA VAL A 101 -7.42 -17.43 32.98
C VAL A 101 -6.22 -17.40 33.94
N SER A 102 -5.00 -17.69 33.48
CA SER A 102 -3.80 -17.66 34.32
C SER A 102 -3.50 -16.29 34.91
N ILE A 103 -3.62 -15.22 34.12
CA ILE A 103 -3.37 -13.85 34.60
C ILE A 103 -4.53 -13.36 35.47
N GLN A 104 -5.78 -13.75 35.15
CA GLN A 104 -6.93 -13.43 36.02
C GLN A 104 -6.76 -14.07 37.40
N ASN A 105 -6.25 -15.29 37.48
CA ASN A 105 -5.94 -15.94 38.76
C ASN A 105 -4.80 -15.25 39.51
N LEU A 106 -3.84 -14.65 38.80
CA LEU A 106 -2.72 -13.91 39.39
C LEU A 106 -3.17 -12.58 40.02
N PHE A 107 -4.04 -11.83 39.34
CA PHE A 107 -4.49 -10.50 39.78
C PHE A 107 -5.89 -10.50 40.42
N GLY A 108 -6.59 -11.64 40.47
CA GLY A 108 -7.98 -11.75 40.95
C GLY A 108 -8.21 -11.41 42.42
N LYS A 109 -7.16 -11.40 43.24
CA LYS A 109 -7.22 -10.98 44.66
C LYS A 109 -7.22 -9.47 44.87
N VAL A 110 -6.92 -8.68 43.84
CA VAL A 110 -6.83 -7.22 43.95
C VAL A 110 -8.21 -6.61 43.66
N ARG A 111 -8.65 -5.62 44.45
CA ARG A 111 -9.87 -4.85 44.15
C ARG A 111 -9.69 -4.14 42.80
N GLY A 112 -10.51 -4.48 41.80
CA GLY A 112 -10.34 -4.03 40.41
C GLY A 112 -9.39 -4.90 39.56
N GLY A 113 -8.92 -6.03 40.08
CA GLY A 113 -7.95 -6.92 39.41
C GLY A 113 -8.41 -7.47 38.06
N LEU A 114 -9.72 -7.58 37.83
CA LEU A 114 -10.28 -7.98 36.54
C LEU A 114 -9.96 -6.95 35.44
N ALA A 115 -10.10 -5.65 35.74
CA ALA A 115 -9.84 -4.57 34.79
C ALA A 115 -8.34 -4.44 34.48
N VAL A 116 -7.50 -4.58 35.51
CA VAL A 116 -6.03 -4.60 35.36
C VAL A 116 -5.59 -5.76 34.46
N THR A 117 -6.16 -6.95 34.69
CA THR A 117 -5.87 -8.14 33.89
C THR A 117 -6.20 -7.94 32.41
N VAL A 118 -7.39 -7.42 32.10
CA VAL A 118 -7.82 -7.22 30.70
C VAL A 118 -6.93 -6.21 29.98
N CYS A 119 -6.55 -5.10 30.63
CA CYS A 119 -5.64 -4.12 30.04
C CYS A 119 -4.25 -4.72 29.76
N VAL A 120 -3.66 -5.43 30.73
CA VAL A 120 -2.32 -6.03 30.60
C VAL A 120 -2.30 -7.07 29.48
N ILE A 121 -3.31 -7.93 29.40
CA ILE A 121 -3.42 -8.93 28.34
C ILE A 121 -3.66 -8.28 26.98
N GLY A 122 -4.52 -7.27 26.90
CA GLY A 122 -4.76 -6.54 25.67
C GLY A 122 -3.46 -5.99 25.09
N ILE A 123 -2.59 -5.45 25.95
CA ILE A 123 -1.25 -4.97 25.56
C ILE A 123 -0.35 -6.12 25.09
N ILE A 124 -0.28 -7.23 25.84
CA ILE A 124 0.60 -8.36 25.52
C ILE A 124 0.18 -9.07 24.22
N LEU A 125 -1.11 -9.31 24.04
CA LEU A 125 -1.64 -9.96 22.83
C LEU A 125 -1.52 -9.05 21.61
N ALA A 126 -1.80 -7.74 21.74
CA ALA A 126 -1.61 -6.78 20.66
C ALA A 126 -0.15 -6.68 20.22
N ALA A 127 0.79 -6.62 21.18
CA ALA A 127 2.21 -6.60 20.89
C ALA A 127 2.70 -7.90 20.24
N SER A 128 2.08 -9.03 20.57
CA SER A 128 2.39 -10.31 19.94
C SER A 128 1.92 -10.34 18.49
N THR A 129 0.78 -9.76 18.14
CA THR A 129 0.18 -9.79 16.79
C THR A 129 0.79 -8.83 15.77
N GLY A 130 1.74 -7.99 16.19
CA GLY A 130 2.35 -6.94 15.37
C GLY A 130 1.52 -5.66 15.33
#